data_AF-A0A367AYB3-F1
#
_entry.id   AF-A0A367AYB3-F1
#
_cell.length_a   1.000
_cell.length_b   1.000
_cell.length_c   1.000
_cell.angle_alpha   90.00
_cell.angle_beta   90.00
_cell.angle_gamma   90.00
#
_symmetry.space_group_name_H-M   'P 1'
#
loop_
_entity.id
_entity.type
_entity.pdbx_description
1 polymer ?
#
loop_
_entity_poly.entity_id
_entity_poly.type
_entity_poly.pdbx_seq_one_letter_code
_entity_poly.pdbx_strand_id
1 'polypeptide(L)'
;MSLGLLSTLLCLSACSAEASSPPSAQAALPGYEAPDGASALCAGLAGSTHFLDIPAAMGQLTSGVGAVDGRSRLAAARGELRSMVDGLPAGEDPDLRAAADGVIAALLAVLGPELTDEARADVLASMDEFVAQLQPACGFPA
;
A
#
# COMPACT_ATOMS: atom_id res chain seq x y z
N MET A 1 36.76 59.70 0.07
CA MET A 1 36.26 59.09 1.32
C MET A 1 34.79 58.76 1.05
N SER A 2 34.31 57.53 1.02
CA SER A 2 34.82 56.27 1.54
C SER A 2 34.27 55.11 0.72
N LEU A 3 35.14 54.11 0.46
CA LEU A 3 34.76 52.77 0.04
C LEU A 3 34.05 52.03 1.20
N GLY A 4 33.10 51.15 0.88
CA GLY A 4 32.37 50.28 1.81
C GLY A 4 30.88 50.35 1.48
N LEU A 5 30.17 49.30 1.10
CA LEU A 5 30.23 47.91 1.54
C LEU A 5 30.06 46.99 0.33
N LEU A 6 31.13 46.26 0.01
CA LEU A 6 31.18 45.22 -1.01
C LEU A 6 31.46 43.92 -0.25
N SER A 7 30.52 43.46 0.59
CA SER A 7 30.71 42.29 1.48
C SER A 7 29.39 41.74 2.05
N THR A 8 28.43 41.40 1.20
CA THR A 8 27.38 40.42 1.57
C THR A 8 27.66 39.16 0.74
N LEU A 9 28.68 38.37 1.08
CA LEU A 9 28.51 37.13 1.87
C LEU A 9 27.31 36.34 1.32
N LEU A 10 27.45 35.58 0.21
CA LEU A 10 28.11 34.26 0.15
C LEU A 10 27.69 33.32 1.30
N CYS A 11 26.38 33.15 1.52
CA CYS A 11 25.82 32.09 2.39
C CYS A 11 24.60 31.38 1.76
N LEU A 12 24.66 31.05 0.46
CA LEU A 12 23.82 29.99 -0.11
C LEU A 12 24.66 28.70 -0.15
N SER A 13 25.12 28.28 1.03
CA SER A 13 25.65 26.94 1.24
C SER A 13 24.49 25.96 1.05
N ALA A 14 24.50 25.31 -0.10
CA ALA A 14 24.04 23.94 -0.31
C ALA A 14 23.10 23.42 0.78
N CYS A 15 21.78 23.60 0.58
CA CYS A 15 20.86 22.54 0.94
C CYS A 15 21.23 21.35 0.06
N SER A 16 22.28 20.61 0.45
CA SER A 16 22.32 19.20 0.17
C SER A 16 21.06 18.66 0.80
N ALA A 17 20.02 18.53 -0.01
CA ALA A 17 18.94 17.61 0.27
C ALA A 17 19.64 16.26 0.41
N GLU A 18 20.04 15.96 1.65
CA GLU A 18 20.37 14.63 2.07
C GLU A 18 19.12 13.85 1.72
N ALA A 19 19.17 13.17 0.58
CA ALA A 19 18.17 12.20 0.20
C ALA A 19 18.26 11.17 1.32
N SER A 20 17.46 11.40 2.37
CA SER A 20 17.14 10.38 3.34
C SER A 20 16.58 9.26 2.50
N SER A 21 17.42 8.27 2.20
CA SER A 21 16.96 7.01 1.66
C SER A 21 15.79 6.62 2.56
N PRO A 22 14.59 6.41 2.02
CA PRO A 22 13.46 6.01 2.84
C PRO A 22 13.92 4.80 3.67
N PRO A 23 13.51 4.68 4.94
CA PRO A 23 13.87 3.53 5.75
C PRO A 23 13.58 2.28 4.93
N SER A 24 14.56 1.38 4.81
CA SER A 24 14.42 0.11 4.10
C SER A 24 13.22 -0.60 4.70
N ALA A 25 12.06 -0.45 4.07
CA ALA A 25 10.84 -1.11 4.49
C ALA A 25 11.14 -2.62 4.43
N GLN A 26 11.08 -3.28 5.58
CA GLN A 26 11.17 -4.75 5.60
C GLN A 26 10.03 -5.27 4.72
N ALA A 27 10.33 -6.13 3.75
CA ALA A 27 9.31 -6.83 2.97
C ALA A 27 8.34 -7.56 3.92
N ALA A 28 7.06 -7.64 3.56
CA ALA A 28 6.07 -8.38 4.35
C ALA A 28 6.39 -9.87 4.45
N LEU A 29 7.00 -10.46 3.42
CA LEU A 29 7.47 -11.84 3.41
C LEU A 29 8.97 -11.88 3.11
N PRO A 30 9.83 -11.74 4.14
CA PRO A 30 11.28 -11.83 3.97
C PRO A 30 11.70 -13.20 3.42
N GLY A 31 12.48 -13.20 2.33
CA GLY A 31 12.98 -14.43 1.72
C GLY A 31 11.96 -15.18 0.87
N TYR A 32 10.82 -14.57 0.55
CA TYR A 32 9.91 -15.11 -0.46
C TYR A 32 10.56 -15.10 -1.85
N GLU A 33 10.58 -16.27 -2.48
CA GLU A 33 10.91 -16.45 -3.89
C GLU A 33 9.65 -16.92 -4.61
N ALA A 34 9.21 -16.16 -5.62
CA ALA A 34 8.02 -16.51 -6.37
C ALA A 34 8.27 -17.77 -7.22
N PRO A 35 7.30 -18.70 -7.30
CA PRO A 35 7.44 -19.87 -8.16
C PRO A 35 7.52 -19.47 -9.64
N ASP A 36 8.10 -20.34 -10.46
CA ASP A 36 8.20 -20.11 -11.90
C ASP A 36 6.82 -19.88 -12.52
N GLY A 37 6.69 -18.77 -13.25
CA GLY A 37 5.44 -18.38 -13.90
C GLY A 37 4.44 -17.65 -12.99
N ALA A 38 4.79 -17.37 -11.73
CA ALA A 38 3.98 -16.53 -10.86
C ALA A 38 3.85 -15.09 -11.39
N SER A 39 2.69 -14.48 -11.17
CA SER A 39 2.43 -13.10 -11.54
C SER A 39 3.37 -12.13 -10.82
N ALA A 40 3.72 -11.02 -11.49
CA ALA A 40 4.45 -9.92 -10.88
C ALA A 40 3.74 -9.33 -9.65
N LEU A 41 2.41 -9.51 -9.56
CA LEU A 41 1.62 -9.17 -8.39
C LEU A 41 2.12 -9.88 -7.12
N CYS A 42 2.54 -11.14 -7.22
CA CYS A 42 3.02 -11.93 -6.08
C CYS A 42 4.26 -11.31 -5.42
N ALA A 43 5.23 -10.89 -6.22
CA ALA A 43 6.42 -10.22 -5.71
C ALA A 43 6.08 -8.84 -5.11
N GLY A 44 5.15 -8.11 -5.73
CA GLY A 44 4.66 -6.84 -5.19
C GLY A 44 4.01 -6.99 -3.82
N LEU A 45 3.12 -7.98 -3.67
CA LEU A 45 2.44 -8.27 -2.41
C LEU A 45 3.40 -8.72 -1.32
N ALA A 46 4.36 -9.59 -1.64
CA ALA A 46 5.39 -10.03 -0.70
C ALA A 46 6.27 -8.87 -0.21
N GLY A 47 6.48 -7.84 -1.05
CA GLY A 47 7.25 -6.65 -0.72
C GLY A 47 6.49 -5.56 0.03
N SER A 48 5.17 -5.51 -0.09
CA SER A 48 4.36 -4.42 0.48
C SER A 48 4.09 -4.59 1.97
N THR A 49 4.38 -3.53 2.74
CA THR A 49 4.02 -3.46 4.16
C THR A 49 2.63 -2.88 4.40
N HIS A 50 2.02 -2.19 3.44
CA HIS A 50 0.72 -1.53 3.65
C HIS A 50 -0.41 -2.53 3.90
N PHE A 51 -0.32 -3.75 3.36
CA PHE A 51 -1.32 -4.78 3.62
C PHE A 51 -1.31 -5.28 5.07
N LEU A 52 -0.16 -5.24 5.76
CA LEU A 52 -0.03 -5.62 7.17
C LEU A 52 -0.79 -4.66 8.10
N ASP A 53 -0.99 -3.41 7.66
CA ASP A 53 -1.66 -2.38 8.45
C ASP A 53 -3.19 -2.44 8.37
N ILE A 54 -3.77 -3.20 7.42
CA ILE A 54 -5.22 -3.23 7.17
C ILE A 54 -6.02 -3.62 8.43
N PRO A 55 -5.70 -4.70 9.17
CA PRO A 55 -6.47 -5.07 10.36
C PRO A 55 -6.46 -4.00 11.45
N ALA A 56 -5.28 -3.41 11.71
CA ALA A 56 -5.14 -2.34 12.71
C ALA A 56 -5.92 -1.08 12.29
N ALA A 57 -5.85 -0.71 11.01
CA ALA A 57 -6.58 0.43 10.47
C ALA A 57 -8.10 0.22 10.53
N MET A 58 -8.60 -0.97 10.19
CA MET A 58 -10.02 -1.31 10.34
C MET A 58 -10.49 -1.24 11.81
N GLY A 59 -9.64 -1.62 12.76
CA GLY A 59 -9.90 -1.46 14.20
C GLY A 59 -10.00 0.02 14.62
N GLN A 60 -9.17 0.89 14.06
CA GLN A 60 -9.23 2.34 14.30
C GLN A 60 -10.52 2.95 13.75
N LEU A 61 -10.97 2.52 12.56
CA LEU A 61 -12.26 2.96 12.01
C LEU A 61 -13.43 2.49 12.89
N THR A 62 -13.41 1.23 13.32
CA THR A 62 -14.49 0.62 14.12
C THR A 62 -14.61 1.24 15.51
N SER A 63 -13.48 1.55 16.16
CA SER A 63 -13.46 2.19 17.48
C SER A 63 -13.68 3.70 17.44
N GLY A 64 -13.54 4.32 16.26
CA GLY A 64 -13.51 5.77 16.09
C GLY A 64 -12.20 6.44 16.56
N VAL A 65 -11.33 5.72 17.27
CA VAL A 65 -10.04 6.24 17.77
C VAL A 65 -9.00 6.13 16.67
N GLY A 66 -8.42 7.27 16.27
CA GLY A 66 -7.43 7.29 15.18
C GLY A 66 -8.04 7.01 13.80
N ALA A 67 -9.34 7.22 13.61
CA ALA A 67 -10.03 6.90 12.36
C ALA A 67 -9.46 7.65 11.13
N VAL A 68 -8.88 8.84 11.31
CA VAL A 68 -8.19 9.58 10.23
C VAL A 68 -6.92 8.85 9.78
N ASP A 69 -6.10 8.41 10.73
CA ASP A 69 -4.88 7.64 10.44
C ASP A 69 -5.23 6.30 9.82
N GLY A 70 -6.26 5.62 10.37
CA GLY A 70 -6.77 4.37 9.81
C GLY A 70 -7.22 4.52 8.36
N ARG A 71 -8.00 5.57 8.04
CA ARG A 71 -8.41 5.85 6.65
C ARG A 71 -7.21 6.13 5.76
N SER A 72 -6.21 6.85 6.25
CA SER A 72 -5.00 7.14 5.48
C SER A 72 -4.21 5.87 5.14
N ARG A 73 -4.10 4.92 6.08
CA ARG A 73 -3.45 3.62 5.86
C ARG A 73 -4.23 2.73 4.89
N LEU A 74 -5.56 2.66 5.03
CA LEU A 74 -6.41 1.91 4.09
C LEU A 74 -6.37 2.51 2.69
N ALA A 75 -6.30 3.84 2.57
CA ALA A 75 -6.14 4.52 1.29
C ALA A 75 -4.77 4.22 0.64
N ALA A 76 -3.70 4.15 1.45
CA ALA A 76 -2.37 3.76 0.98
C ALA A 76 -2.36 2.31 0.47
N ALA A 77 -2.88 1.36 1.25
CA ALA A 77 -2.99 -0.05 0.84
C ALA A 77 -3.81 -0.22 -0.45
N ARG A 78 -4.95 0.49 -0.56
CA ARG A 78 -5.76 0.51 -1.79
C ARG A 78 -4.98 1.07 -2.98
N GLY A 79 -4.28 2.19 -2.79
CA GLY A 79 -3.49 2.83 -3.84
C GLY A 79 -2.37 1.94 -4.34
N GLU A 80 -1.67 1.26 -3.43
CA GLU A 80 -0.62 0.31 -3.76
C GLU A 80 -1.16 -0.90 -4.53
N LEU A 81 -2.24 -1.54 -4.04
CA LEU A 81 -2.86 -2.67 -4.75
C LEU A 81 -3.30 -2.28 -6.15
N ARG A 82 -3.94 -1.11 -6.29
CA ARG A 82 -4.33 -0.59 -7.60
C ARG A 82 -3.14 -0.40 -8.52
N SER A 83 -2.04 0.17 -8.03
CA SER A 83 -0.82 0.33 -8.82
C SER A 83 -0.25 -1.00 -9.28
N MET A 84 -0.33 -2.06 -8.45
CA MET A 84 0.12 -3.39 -8.83
C MET A 84 -0.78 -4.00 -9.91
N VAL A 85 -2.10 -3.92 -9.74
CA VAL A 85 -3.10 -4.45 -10.70
C VAL A 85 -3.02 -3.72 -12.06
N ASP A 86 -2.87 -2.40 -12.03
CA ASP A 86 -2.71 -1.57 -13.25
C ASP A 86 -1.41 -1.89 -14.01
N GLY A 87 -0.40 -2.41 -13.31
CA GLY A 87 0.87 -2.86 -13.89
C GLY A 87 0.82 -4.25 -14.54
N LEU A 88 -0.23 -5.03 -14.31
CA LEU A 88 -0.37 -6.37 -14.87
C LEU A 88 -0.76 -6.32 -16.36
N PRO A 89 -0.20 -7.19 -17.21
CA PRO A 89 -0.68 -7.38 -18.57
C PRO A 89 -2.18 -7.67 -18.64
N ALA A 90 -2.83 -7.19 -19.70
CA ALA A 90 -4.23 -7.51 -19.96
C ALA A 90 -4.36 -9.03 -20.22
N GLY A 91 -5.22 -9.70 -19.47
CA GLY A 91 -5.46 -11.15 -19.59
C GLY A 91 -4.55 -12.05 -18.74
N GLU A 92 -3.54 -11.51 -18.07
CA GLU A 92 -2.82 -12.24 -17.01
C GLU A 92 -3.75 -12.41 -15.80
N ASP A 93 -3.88 -13.66 -15.32
CA ASP A 93 -4.64 -14.11 -14.14
C ASP A 93 -5.96 -13.33 -13.91
N PRO A 94 -6.97 -13.50 -14.80
CA PRO A 94 -8.20 -12.71 -14.76
C PRO A 94 -8.97 -12.86 -13.44
N ASP A 95 -8.95 -14.05 -12.83
CA ASP A 95 -9.62 -14.31 -11.55
C ASP A 95 -8.91 -13.59 -10.39
N LEU A 96 -7.57 -13.59 -10.40
CA LEU A 96 -6.77 -12.87 -9.40
C LEU A 96 -6.95 -11.36 -9.53
N ARG A 97 -6.98 -10.84 -10.77
CA ARG A 97 -7.31 -9.43 -11.04
C ARG A 97 -8.70 -9.07 -10.53
N ALA A 98 -9.71 -9.90 -10.81
CA ALA A 98 -11.07 -9.66 -10.35
C ALA A 98 -11.17 -9.63 -8.82
N ALA A 99 -10.49 -10.55 -8.13
CA ALA A 99 -10.44 -10.56 -6.67
C ALA A 99 -9.72 -9.33 -6.10
N ALA A 100 -8.61 -8.90 -6.72
CA ALA A 100 -7.92 -7.67 -6.34
C ALA A 100 -8.80 -6.42 -6.55
N ASP A 101 -9.56 -6.36 -7.64
CA ASP A 101 -10.53 -5.29 -7.91
C ASP A 101 -11.65 -5.26 -6.85
N GLY A 102 -12.11 -6.44 -6.40
CA GLY A 102 -13.04 -6.58 -5.28
C GLY A 102 -12.51 -5.95 -3.99
N VAL A 103 -11.25 -6.26 -3.64
CA VAL A 103 -10.56 -5.64 -2.50
C VAL A 103 -10.46 -4.11 -2.66
N ILE A 104 -10.07 -3.62 -3.84
CA ILE A 104 -9.96 -2.18 -4.11
C ILE A 104 -11.30 -1.47 -3.92
N ALA A 105 -12.39 -2.10 -4.35
CA ALA A 105 -13.74 -1.58 -4.21
C ALA A 105 -14.20 -1.58 -2.75
N ALA A 106 -13.98 -2.68 -2.02
CA ALA A 106 -14.34 -2.78 -0.61
C ALA A 106 -13.56 -1.79 0.26
N LEU A 107 -12.25 -1.64 0.00
CA LEU A 107 -11.42 -0.63 0.66
C LEU A 107 -11.89 0.79 0.35
N LEU A 108 -12.40 1.06 -0.86
CA LEU A 108 -12.97 2.37 -1.18
C LEU A 108 -14.25 2.65 -0.38
N ALA A 109 -15.10 1.64 -0.18
CA ALA A 109 -16.36 1.78 0.56
C ALA A 109 -16.12 2.22 2.01
N VAL A 110 -15.13 1.65 2.70
CA VAL A 110 -14.80 1.99 4.10
C VAL A 110 -14.10 3.34 4.26
N LEU A 111 -13.62 3.95 3.17
CA LEU A 111 -13.10 5.32 3.19
C LEU A 111 -14.20 6.38 3.21
N GLY A 112 -15.47 5.96 3.10
CA GLY A 112 -16.63 6.82 3.26
C GLY A 112 -16.72 7.52 4.63
N PRO A 113 -17.67 8.47 4.75
CA PRO A 113 -17.84 9.25 5.97
C PRO A 113 -18.25 8.39 7.19
N GLU A 114 -19.04 7.34 6.98
CA GLU A 114 -19.45 6.40 8.03
C GLU A 114 -19.05 4.96 7.67
N LEU A 115 -18.47 4.24 8.62
CA LEU A 115 -18.21 2.81 8.49
C LEU A 115 -19.50 2.05 8.79
N THR A 116 -20.04 1.36 7.79
CA THR A 116 -21.20 0.48 7.95
C THR A 116 -20.75 -0.96 8.24
N ASP A 117 -21.64 -1.75 8.85
CA ASP A 117 -21.41 -3.18 9.06
C ASP A 117 -21.28 -3.94 7.73
N GLU A 118 -22.04 -3.50 6.71
CA GLU A 118 -21.97 -4.02 5.34
C GLU A 118 -20.59 -3.78 4.73
N ALA A 119 -20.09 -2.55 4.74
CA ALA A 119 -18.77 -2.24 4.18
C ALA A 119 -17.64 -2.98 4.91
N ARG A 120 -17.78 -3.21 6.22
CA ARG A 120 -16.83 -4.04 6.98
C ARG A 120 -16.89 -5.51 6.53
N ALA A 121 -18.09 -6.06 6.35
CA ALA A 121 -18.28 -7.44 5.89
C ALA A 121 -17.71 -7.63 4.47
N ASP A 122 -17.94 -6.66 3.58
CA ASP A 122 -17.43 -6.69 2.21
C ASP A 122 -15.90 -6.69 2.15
N VAL A 123 -15.23 -5.92 3.02
CA VAL A 123 -13.76 -5.96 3.14
C VAL A 123 -13.29 -7.34 3.55
N LEU A 124 -13.91 -7.96 4.55
CA LEU A 124 -13.52 -9.29 5.01
C LEU A 124 -13.73 -10.34 3.90
N ALA A 125 -14.89 -10.35 3.28
CA ALA A 125 -15.21 -11.29 2.20
C ALA A 125 -14.28 -11.12 0.99
N SER A 126 -13.97 -9.89 0.60
CA SER A 126 -13.05 -9.60 -0.51
C SER A 126 -11.63 -10.03 -0.21
N MET A 127 -11.16 -9.86 1.04
CA MET A 127 -9.84 -10.33 1.46
C MET A 127 -9.75 -11.85 1.46
N ASP A 128 -10.78 -12.54 1.95
CA ASP A 128 -10.83 -14.01 1.94
C ASP A 128 -10.79 -14.55 0.50
N GLU A 129 -11.57 -13.97 -0.41
CA GLU A 129 -11.55 -14.32 -1.83
C GLU A 129 -10.19 -14.04 -2.46
N PHE A 130 -9.60 -12.87 -2.18
CA PHE A 130 -8.28 -12.51 -2.71
C PHE A 130 -7.18 -13.45 -2.22
N VAL A 131 -7.16 -13.81 -0.94
CA VAL A 131 -6.22 -14.80 -0.38
C VAL A 131 -6.42 -16.17 -1.02
N ALA A 132 -7.67 -16.60 -1.24
CA ALA A 132 -7.97 -17.87 -1.89
C ALA A 132 -7.43 -17.94 -3.33
N GLN A 133 -7.40 -16.82 -4.05
CA GLN A 133 -6.78 -16.75 -5.38
C GLN A 133 -5.25 -16.64 -5.31
N LEU A 134 -4.71 -15.92 -4.31
CA LEU A 134 -3.27 -15.72 -4.16
C LEU A 134 -2.52 -16.99 -3.77
N GLN A 135 -3.06 -17.82 -2.88
CA GLN A 135 -2.36 -19.01 -2.40
C GLN A 135 -1.90 -19.95 -3.54
N PRO A 136 -2.77 -20.38 -4.47
CA PRO A 136 -2.34 -21.24 -5.57
C PRO A 136 -1.47 -20.51 -6.60
N ALA A 137 -1.70 -19.22 -6.83
CA ALA A 137 -0.97 -18.44 -7.84
C ALA A 137 0.45 -18.06 -7.39
N CYS A 138 0.61 -17.70 -6.12
CA CYS A 138 1.85 -17.17 -5.55
C CYS A 138 2.61 -18.19 -4.70
N GLY A 139 2.00 -19.32 -4.33
CA GLY A 139 2.63 -20.32 -3.46
C GLY A 139 2.95 -19.79 -2.06
N PHE A 140 2.19 -18.80 -1.58
CA PHE A 140 2.36 -18.29 -0.22
C PHE A 140 2.06 -19.38 0.81
N PRO A 141 2.78 -19.40 1.95
CA PRO A 141 2.50 -20.34 3.03
C PRO A 141 1.09 -20.12 3.57
N ALA A 142 0.41 -21.23 3.88
CA ALA A 142 -0.90 -21.22 4.54
C ALA A 142 -0.79 -21.02 6.05
#